data_AF-A0A8T3P234-F1
#
_entry.id   AF-A0A8T3P234-F1
#
_cell.length_a   1.000
_cell.length_b   1.000
_cell.length_c   1.000
_cell.angle_alpha   90.00
_cell.angle_beta   90.00
_cell.angle_gamma   90.00
#
_symmetry.space_group_name_H-M   'P 1'
#
loop_
_entity.id
_entity.type
_entity.pdbx_description
1 polymer ?
#
loop_
_entity_poly.entity_id
_entity_poly.type
_entity_poly.pdbx_seq_one_letter_code
_entity_poly.pdbx_strand_id
1 'polypeptide(L)'
;MYRLASMLLGALLLTACASQIPQQIRNAPGDSPSVSAARADGKRLTGTRVRWGGTIANVENGASETLIEVVSRSLSDSARPNESDVSQGRFLARFEGFLDPAIYSNGRQLTVVGALKGEETRTIDQFDYSYPVVEVESHHLWDPLPEYQYAR
;
A
#
# COMPACT_ATOMS: atom_id res chain seq x y z
N MET A 1 -8.00 -36.50 -36.76
CA MET A 1 -7.87 -35.03 -36.87
C MET A 1 -8.65 -34.27 -35.79
N TYR A 2 -9.88 -34.66 -35.43
CA TYR A 2 -10.65 -34.00 -34.35
C TYR A 2 -10.09 -34.16 -32.93
N ARG A 3 -9.43 -35.29 -32.61
CA ARG A 3 -8.83 -35.56 -31.28
C ARG A 3 -7.69 -34.59 -30.93
N LEU A 4 -6.89 -34.18 -31.91
CA LEU A 4 -5.83 -33.16 -31.73
C LEU A 4 -6.42 -31.76 -31.57
N ALA A 5 -7.50 -31.45 -32.30
CA ALA A 5 -8.21 -30.17 -32.17
C ALA A 5 -8.88 -30.00 -30.79
N SER A 6 -9.43 -31.08 -30.22
CA SER A 6 -9.98 -31.08 -28.86
C SER A 6 -8.91 -30.90 -27.77
N MET A 7 -7.69 -31.40 -28.00
CA MET A 7 -6.58 -31.26 -27.05
C MET A 7 -5.98 -29.84 -27.08
N LEU A 8 -5.96 -29.20 -28.25
CA LEU A 8 -5.56 -27.79 -28.43
C LEU A 8 -6.57 -26.80 -27.82
N LEU A 9 -7.86 -27.11 -27.87
CA LEU A 9 -8.90 -26.25 -27.28
C LEU A 9 -8.92 -26.31 -25.74
N GLY A 10 -8.55 -27.46 -25.14
CA GLY A 10 -8.41 -27.61 -23.69
C GLY A 10 -7.19 -26.88 -23.11
N ALA A 11 -6.09 -26.81 -23.87
CA ALA A 11 -4.86 -26.15 -23.43
C ALA A 11 -4.97 -24.60 -23.41
N LEU A 12 -5.88 -24.01 -24.20
CA LEU A 12 -6.11 -22.56 -24.22
C LEU A 12 -6.88 -22.03 -23.00
N LEU A 13 -7.52 -22.88 -22.19
CA LEU A 13 -8.31 -22.45 -21.03
C LEU A 13 -7.49 -22.31 -19.74
N LEU A 14 -6.18 -22.62 -19.76
CA LEU A 14 -5.31 -22.62 -18.58
C LEU A 14 -4.49 -21.33 -18.40
N THR A 15 -4.69 -20.28 -19.22
CA THR A 15 -3.88 -19.04 -19.16
C THR A 15 -4.60 -17.85 -18.51
N ALA A 16 -5.72 -18.07 -17.82
CA ALA A 16 -6.36 -17.04 -17.00
C ALA A 16 -5.72 -16.98 -15.60
N CYS A 17 -4.41 -16.71 -15.53
CA CYS A 17 -3.83 -16.17 -14.32
C CYS A 17 -4.34 -14.73 -14.19
N ALA A 18 -5.57 -14.56 -13.72
CA ALA A 18 -6.11 -13.25 -13.39
C ALA A 18 -5.15 -12.63 -12.37
N SER A 19 -4.48 -11.55 -12.75
CA SER A 19 -3.63 -10.79 -11.84
C SER A 19 -4.51 -10.32 -10.67
N GLN A 20 -4.29 -10.90 -9.49
CA GLN A 20 -5.04 -10.67 -8.26
C GLN A 20 -4.89 -9.23 -7.73
N ILE A 21 -4.00 -8.44 -8.34
CA ILE A 21 -3.70 -7.06 -7.95
C ILE A 21 -4.74 -6.10 -8.56
N PRO A 22 -5.40 -5.26 -7.73
CA PRO A 22 -6.34 -4.23 -8.20
C PRO A 22 -5.72 -3.33 -9.28
N GLN A 23 -6.51 -2.96 -10.29
CA GLN A 23 -6.04 -2.25 -11.48
C GLN A 23 -5.28 -0.96 -11.14
N GLN A 24 -5.75 -0.22 -10.14
CA GLN A 24 -5.22 1.07 -9.71
C GLN A 24 -3.77 0.95 -9.20
N ILE A 25 -3.42 -0.17 -8.56
CA ILE A 25 -2.09 -0.40 -7.95
C ILE A 25 -1.28 -1.49 -8.66
N ARG A 26 -1.77 -1.97 -9.81
CA ARG A 26 -1.13 -3.02 -10.61
C ARG A 26 0.15 -2.53 -11.26
N ASN A 27 0.13 -1.32 -11.81
CA ASN A 27 1.26 -0.73 -12.51
C ASN A 27 2.19 -0.06 -11.50
N ALA A 28 2.99 -0.88 -10.82
CA ALA A 28 4.02 -0.45 -9.87
C ALA A 28 5.40 -0.99 -10.29
N PRO A 29 6.50 -0.35 -9.87
CA PRO A 29 7.83 -0.91 -10.04
C PRO A 29 7.94 -2.27 -9.32
N GLY A 30 8.66 -3.22 -9.95
CA GLY A 30 8.80 -4.59 -9.44
C GLY A 30 9.49 -4.67 -8.08
N ASP A 31 10.51 -3.82 -7.88
CA ASP A 31 11.29 -3.76 -6.64
C ASP A 31 11.19 -2.37 -6.03
N SER A 32 10.35 -2.23 -5.00
CA SER A 32 10.30 -1.01 -4.19
C SER A 32 11.34 -1.09 -3.07
N PRO A 33 12.14 -0.04 -2.80
CA PRO A 33 12.94 0.03 -1.58
C PRO A 33 12.05 -0.14 -0.34
N SER A 34 12.59 -0.73 0.73
CA SER A 34 11.85 -0.85 1.99
C SER A 34 11.66 0.51 2.64
N VAL A 35 10.61 0.65 3.47
CA VAL A 35 10.38 1.86 4.28
C VAL A 35 11.56 2.14 5.21
N SER A 36 12.18 1.09 5.77
CA SER A 36 13.38 1.20 6.60
C SER A 36 14.58 1.75 5.83
N ALA A 37 14.78 1.32 4.58
CA ALA A 37 15.85 1.84 3.72
C ALA A 37 15.59 3.30 3.31
N ALA A 38 14.33 3.64 3.00
CA ALA A 38 13.93 5.00 2.70
C ALA A 38 14.07 5.94 3.90
N ARG A 39 13.91 5.46 5.13
CA ARG A 39 14.16 6.27 6.34
C ARG A 39 15.66 6.43 6.66
N ALA A 40 16.49 5.46 6.26
CA ALA A 40 17.93 5.52 6.48
C ALA A 40 18.63 6.47 5.50
N ASP A 41 18.13 6.57 4.27
CA ASP A 41 18.71 7.38 3.20
C ASP A 41 17.64 7.89 2.21
N GLY A 42 16.66 8.65 2.73
CA GLY A 42 15.53 9.13 1.92
C GLY A 42 15.94 10.08 0.80
N LYS A 43 16.98 10.89 1.02
CA LYS A 43 17.47 11.86 0.02
C LYS A 43 17.93 11.19 -1.27
N ARG A 44 18.61 10.04 -1.18
CA ARG A 44 19.06 9.29 -2.36
C ARG A 44 17.89 8.64 -3.10
N LEU A 45 16.81 8.31 -2.38
CA LEU A 45 15.66 7.61 -2.92
C LEU A 45 14.52 8.55 -3.36
N THR A 46 14.64 9.86 -3.15
CA THR A 46 13.71 10.86 -3.68
C THR A 46 13.48 10.69 -5.18
N GLY A 47 12.22 10.79 -5.61
CA GLY A 47 11.78 10.56 -6.98
C GLY A 47 11.58 9.07 -7.32
N THR A 48 12.05 8.15 -6.48
CA THR A 48 11.80 6.71 -6.69
C THR A 48 10.33 6.44 -6.51
N ARG A 49 9.74 5.79 -7.52
CA ARG A 49 8.37 5.31 -7.47
C ARG A 49 8.32 4.03 -6.62
N VAL A 50 7.31 3.90 -5.77
CA VAL A 50 7.17 2.77 -4.84
C VAL A 50 5.74 2.25 -4.83
N ARG A 51 5.57 0.98 -4.45
CA ARG A 51 4.30 0.43 -4.00
C ARG A 51 4.44 -0.04 -2.57
N TRP A 52 3.88 0.74 -1.65
CA TRP A 52 3.88 0.44 -0.23
C TRP A 52 2.47 0.29 0.29
N GLY A 53 2.32 -0.44 1.38
CA GLY A 53 1.04 -0.55 2.05
C GLY A 53 1.20 -0.92 3.50
N GLY A 54 0.07 -0.93 4.18
CA GLY A 54 0.04 -1.17 5.61
C GLY A 54 -1.31 -0.86 6.22
N THR A 55 -1.27 -0.60 7.51
CA THR A 55 -2.47 -0.27 8.30
C THR A 55 -2.48 1.23 8.60
N ILE A 56 -3.63 1.87 8.36
CA ILE A 56 -3.82 3.29 8.68
C ILE A 56 -3.76 3.47 10.19
N ALA A 57 -2.89 4.37 10.65
CA ALA A 57 -2.74 4.73 12.04
C ALA A 57 -3.31 6.12 12.37
N ASN A 58 -3.29 7.04 11.40
CA ASN A 58 -3.89 8.36 11.54
C ASN A 58 -4.24 8.96 10.17
N VAL A 59 -5.22 9.87 10.15
CA VAL A 59 -5.59 10.67 8.98
C VAL A 59 -5.68 12.13 9.39
N GLU A 60 -4.97 13.00 8.68
CA GLU A 60 -4.96 14.44 8.89
C GLU A 60 -5.35 15.15 7.60
N ASN A 61 -6.45 15.90 7.63
CA ASN A 61 -6.90 16.72 6.51
C ASN A 61 -6.34 18.14 6.66
N GLY A 62 -5.56 18.58 5.67
CA GLY A 62 -5.14 19.96 5.50
C GLY A 62 -6.10 20.75 4.60
N ALA A 63 -5.69 21.96 4.21
CA ALA A 63 -6.51 22.84 3.37
C ALA A 63 -6.66 22.33 1.91
N SER A 64 -5.63 21.64 1.39
CA SER A 64 -5.58 21.17 0.00
C SER A 64 -5.07 19.73 -0.16
N GLU A 65 -4.74 19.07 0.94
CA GLU A 65 -4.17 17.72 0.93
C GLU A 65 -4.62 16.92 2.15
N THR A 66 -4.55 15.59 2.04
CA THR A 66 -4.71 14.67 3.16
C THR A 66 -3.42 13.91 3.39
N LEU A 67 -2.97 13.87 4.64
CA LEU A 67 -1.83 13.07 5.08
C LEU A 67 -2.34 11.86 5.84
N ILE A 68 -2.09 10.68 5.29
CA ILE A 68 -2.39 9.41 5.94
C ILE A 68 -1.10 8.81 6.48
N GLU A 69 -1.08 8.60 7.79
CA GLU A 69 -0.01 7.88 8.44
C GLU A 69 -0.27 6.38 8.36
N VAL A 70 0.70 5.64 7.82
CA VAL A 70 0.57 4.20 7.57
C VAL A 70 1.69 3.45 8.28
N VAL A 71 1.31 2.49 9.13
CA VAL A 71 2.25 1.48 9.66
C VAL A 71 2.54 0.48 8.56
N SER A 72 3.76 0.49 8.04
CA SER A 72 4.14 -0.34 6.90
C SER A 72 4.04 -1.83 7.22
N ARG A 73 3.55 -2.60 6.25
CA ARG A 73 3.45 -4.06 6.27
C ARG A 73 4.04 -4.62 4.97
N SER A 74 4.52 -5.86 5.01
CA SER A 74 4.82 -6.59 3.77
C SER A 74 3.53 -6.78 2.98
N LEU A 75 3.64 -6.75 1.65
CA LEU A 75 2.52 -7.00 0.77
C LEU A 75 2.50 -8.47 0.36
N SER A 76 1.31 -9.06 0.29
CA SER A 76 1.08 -10.36 -0.36
C SER A 76 1.20 -10.26 -1.88
N ASP A 77 1.11 -11.39 -2.58
CA ASP A 77 1.10 -11.45 -4.05
C ASP A 77 -0.07 -10.66 -4.68
N SER A 78 -1.14 -10.43 -3.92
CA SER A 78 -2.29 -9.59 -4.30
C SER A 78 -2.05 -8.08 -4.09
N ALA A 79 -0.88 -7.71 -3.58
CA ALA A 79 -0.55 -6.39 -3.07
C ALA A 79 -1.37 -5.94 -1.85
N ARG A 80 -2.14 -6.84 -1.21
CA ARG A 80 -2.81 -6.58 0.08
C ARG A 80 -1.79 -6.64 1.22
N PRO A 81 -1.79 -5.68 2.16
CA PRO A 81 -0.97 -5.74 3.36
C PRO A 81 -1.20 -7.03 4.16
N ASN A 82 -0.12 -7.67 4.59
CA ASN A 82 -0.21 -8.85 5.44
C ASN A 82 -0.63 -8.48 6.88
N GLU A 83 -1.44 -9.33 7.50
CA GLU A 83 -1.80 -9.26 8.92
C GLU A 83 -0.63 -9.80 9.76
N SER A 84 0.40 -8.97 9.95
CA SER A 84 1.55 -9.33 10.77
C SER A 84 1.93 -8.15 11.64
N ASP A 85 2.44 -8.40 12.84
CA ASP A 85 2.93 -7.33 13.72
C ASP A 85 4.28 -6.77 13.29
N VAL A 86 4.99 -7.45 12.38
CA VAL A 86 6.25 -6.98 11.81
C VAL A 86 6.01 -5.71 10.98
N SER A 87 6.82 -4.68 11.24
CA SER A 87 6.80 -3.43 10.49
C SER A 87 8.22 -2.96 10.18
N GLN A 88 8.40 -2.33 9.03
CA GLN A 88 9.66 -1.69 8.63
C GLN A 88 9.69 -0.20 9.01
N GLY A 89 8.66 0.27 9.72
CA GLY A 89 8.46 1.66 10.14
C GLY A 89 7.13 2.24 9.66
N ARG A 90 6.98 3.54 9.81
CA ARG A 90 5.83 4.31 9.34
C ARG A 90 6.23 5.17 8.15
N PHE A 91 5.27 5.46 7.28
CA PHE A 91 5.41 6.43 6.20
C PHE A 91 4.16 7.30 6.11
N LEU A 92 4.30 8.47 5.50
CA LEU A 92 3.18 9.34 5.18
C LEU A 92 2.78 9.15 3.73
N ALA A 93 1.50 8.90 3.48
CA ALA A 93 0.90 8.94 2.15
C ALA A 93 0.20 10.30 1.99
N ARG A 94 0.73 11.16 1.12
CA ARG A 94 0.15 12.46 0.80
C ARG A 94 -0.78 12.34 -0.39
N PHE A 95 -2.04 12.68 -0.18
CA PHE A 95 -3.08 12.73 -1.20
C PHE A 95 -3.44 14.18 -1.51
N GLU A 96 -3.65 14.47 -2.79
CA GLU A 96 -4.25 15.74 -3.18
C GLU A 96 -5.74 15.76 -2.79
N GLY A 97 -6.17 16.85 -2.15
CA GLY A 97 -7.55 17.05 -1.71
C GLY A 97 -7.93 16.33 -0.42
N PHE A 98 -9.24 16.29 -0.18
CA PHE A 98 -9.86 15.75 1.03
C PHE A 98 -10.15 14.25 0.91
N LEU A 99 -9.83 13.48 1.94
CA LEU A 99 -10.33 12.12 2.15
C LEU A 99 -11.10 12.03 3.47
N ASP A 100 -12.27 11.39 3.42
CA ASP A 100 -13.15 11.24 4.57
C ASP A 100 -12.53 10.27 5.62
N PRO A 101 -12.20 10.74 6.84
CA PRO A 101 -11.65 9.88 7.89
C PRO A 101 -12.59 8.77 8.36
N ALA A 102 -13.91 8.89 8.12
CA ALA A 102 -14.85 7.82 8.42
C ALA A 102 -14.71 6.64 7.44
N ILE A 103 -14.23 6.90 6.21
CA ILE A 103 -13.94 5.86 5.21
C ILE A 103 -12.52 5.34 5.37
N TYR A 104 -11.55 6.25 5.50
CA TYR A 104 -10.12 5.96 5.67
C TYR A 104 -9.75 5.78 7.15
N SER A 105 -10.60 5.09 7.91
CA SER A 105 -10.47 5.01 9.35
C SER A 105 -9.23 4.23 9.80
N ASN A 106 -8.79 4.50 11.03
CA ASN A 106 -7.72 3.75 11.69
C ASN A 106 -8.01 2.23 11.66
N GLY A 107 -6.96 1.43 11.45
CA GLY A 107 -7.07 -0.02 11.33
C GLY A 107 -7.37 -0.53 9.92
N ARG A 108 -7.85 0.32 9.00
CA ARG A 108 -8.04 -0.08 7.60
C ARG A 108 -6.70 -0.36 6.91
N GLN A 109 -6.74 -1.28 5.95
CA GLN A 109 -5.57 -1.60 5.13
C GLN A 109 -5.57 -0.73 3.87
N LEU A 110 -4.42 -0.14 3.57
CA LEU A 110 -4.21 0.75 2.43
C LEU A 110 -2.95 0.31 1.69
N THR A 111 -3.03 0.26 0.36
CA THR A 111 -1.87 0.16 -0.53
C THR A 111 -1.82 1.38 -1.42
N VAL A 112 -0.67 2.02 -1.53
CA VAL A 112 -0.43 3.20 -2.38
C VAL A 112 0.66 2.92 -3.40
N VAL A 113 0.56 3.57 -4.54
CA VAL A 113 1.62 3.70 -5.54
C VAL A 113 1.89 5.19 -5.73
N GLY A 114 3.16 5.56 -5.71
CA GLY A 114 3.53 6.97 -5.74
C GLY A 114 5.03 7.20 -5.71
N ALA A 115 5.43 8.47 -5.76
CA ALA A 115 6.83 8.86 -5.74
C ALA A 115 7.27 9.29 -4.35
N LEU A 116 8.46 8.85 -3.92
CA LEU A 116 9.08 9.37 -2.70
C LEU A 116 9.46 10.84 -2.89
N LYS A 117 9.07 11.72 -1.96
CA LYS A 117 9.39 13.16 -2.02
C LYS A 117 10.43 13.60 -1.00
N GLY A 118 10.86 12.70 -0.13
CA GLY A 118 11.79 12.96 0.94
C GLY A 118 11.23 12.48 2.26
N GLU A 119 11.54 13.22 3.32
CA GLU A 119 11.13 12.88 4.69
C GLU A 119 10.49 14.09 5.38
N GLU A 120 9.55 13.82 6.28
CA GLU A 120 8.93 14.80 7.18
C GLU A 120 9.08 14.30 8.62
N THR A 121 9.67 15.12 9.49
CA THR A 121 9.79 14.78 10.90
C THR A 121 8.54 15.18 11.65
N ARG A 122 7.92 14.24 12.38
CA ARG A 122 6.82 14.51 13.30
C ARG A 122 7.05 13.79 14.62
N THR A 123 6.48 14.31 15.69
CA THR A 123 6.56 13.69 17.01
C THR A 123 5.46 12.65 17.16
N ILE A 124 5.84 11.42 17.49
CA ILE A 124 4.95 10.37 18.00
C ILE A 124 5.14 10.32 19.51
N ASP A 125 4.11 10.69 20.26
CA ASP A 125 4.17 10.85 21.72
C ASP A 125 5.30 11.79 22.16
N GLN A 126 6.45 11.25 22.56
CA GLN A 126 7.64 12.00 22.99
C GLN A 126 8.87 11.69 22.12
N PHE A 127 8.66 11.07 20.96
CA PHE A 127 9.72 10.62 20.07
C PHE A 127 9.60 11.28 18.70
N ASP A 128 10.66 11.99 18.29
CA ASP A 128 10.74 12.56 16.95
C ASP A 128 11.01 11.47 15.92
N TYR A 129 10.06 11.28 15.01
CA TYR A 129 10.08 10.25 13.99
C TYR A 129 10.21 10.89 12.61
N SER A 130 11.22 10.48 11.84
CA SER A 130 11.37 10.87 10.43
C SER A 130 10.56 9.93 9.54
N TYR A 131 9.51 10.46 8.90
CA TYR A 131 8.64 9.71 8.00
C TYR A 131 9.10 9.88 6.56
N PRO A 132 9.42 8.80 5.82
CA PRO A 132 9.41 8.86 4.38
C PRO A 132 8.02 9.28 3.88
N VAL A 133 7.99 10.18 2.90
CA VAL A 133 6.74 10.71 2.32
C VAL A 133 6.55 10.17 0.91
N VAL A 134 5.42 9.53 0.66
CA VAL A 134 4.96 9.10 -0.66
C VAL A 134 3.91 10.07 -1.15
N GLU A 135 4.20 10.76 -2.26
CA GLU A 135 3.20 11.50 -3.02
C GLU A 135 2.35 10.50 -3.81
N VAL A 136 1.07 10.38 -3.47
CA VAL A 136 0.22 9.30 -3.99
C VAL A 136 -0.26 9.60 -5.40
N GLU A 137 0.04 8.69 -6.33
CA GLU A 137 -0.47 8.72 -7.71
C GLU A 137 -1.73 7.86 -7.84
N SER A 138 -1.76 6.73 -7.15
CA SER A 138 -2.90 5.83 -7.10
C SER A 138 -2.90 5.00 -5.82
N HIS A 139 -4.05 4.50 -5.42
CA HIS A 139 -4.19 3.70 -4.20
C HIS A 139 -5.31 2.67 -4.31
N HIS A 140 -5.32 1.78 -3.34
CA HIS A 140 -6.40 0.86 -3.09
C HIS A 140 -6.64 0.75 -1.58
N LEU A 141 -7.84 1.14 -1.15
CA LEU A 141 -8.32 0.95 0.21
C LEU A 141 -9.03 -0.40 0.26
N TRP A 142 -8.51 -1.33 1.04
CA TRP A 142 -9.04 -2.69 1.13
C TRP A 142 -10.30 -2.75 1.99
N ASP A 143 -11.18 -3.68 1.68
CA ASP A 143 -12.34 -3.98 2.53
C ASP A 143 -11.88 -4.28 3.97
N PRO A 144 -12.66 -3.87 4.97
CA PRO A 144 -12.38 -4.22 6.37
C PRO A 144 -12.12 -5.71 6.52
N LEU A 145 -11.20 -6.05 7.40
CA LEU A 145 -11.02 -7.44 7.80
C LEU A 145 -12.31 -7.91 8.49
N PRO A 146 -12.71 -9.18 8.33
CA PRO A 146 -13.86 -9.70 9.05
C PRO A 146 -13.67 -9.50 10.54
N GLU A 147 -14.68 -8.97 11.24
CA GLU A 147 -14.68 -9.01 12.69
C GLU A 147 -14.74 -10.47 13.12
N TYR A 148 -13.66 -10.98 13.72
CA TYR A 148 -13.73 -12.26 14.42
C TYR A 148 -14.66 -12.09 15.61
N GLN A 149 -15.92 -12.49 15.45
CA GLN A 149 -16.82 -12.69 16.58
C GLN A 149 -16.26 -13.83 17.43
N TYR A 150 -15.44 -13.50 18.42
CA TYR A 150 -15.18 -14.42 19.52
C TYR A 150 -16.54 -14.67 20.17
N ALA A 151 -17.10 -15.86 19.92
CA ALA A 151 -18.31 -16.33 20.58
C ALA A 151 -18.10 -16.19 22.09
N ARG A 152 -18.94 -15.37 22.72
CA ARG A 152 -18.88 -15.03 24.14
C ARG A 152 -19.46 -16.17 24.98
#